data_AF-A0A2T9Z0U6-F1
#
_entry.id   AF-A0A2T9Z0U6-F1
#
_cell.length_a   1.000
_cell.length_b   1.000
_cell.length_c   1.000
_cell.angle_alpha   90.00
_cell.angle_beta   90.00
_cell.angle_gamma   90.00
#
_symmetry.space_group_name_H-M   'P 1'
#
loop_
_entity.id
_entity.type
_entity.pdbx_description
1 polymer ?
#
loop_
_entity_poly.entity_id
_entity_poly.type
_entity_poly.pdbx_seq_one_letter_code
_entity_poly.pdbx_strand_id
1 'polypeptide(L)'
;MLSNISKRSLGFSANLLKLAYNPLKSPAFSRAELKTVRFRSTSKELFVKSLGSSIFDDEAVVPLESIDEVFQSPKKIEPTEGIKVCEVKFRSYGTQKLNFFADFAQKAAYALNMPCSGMISLERKISRWNTLKSPFIYKTAMEIFERRTHTRMLVIKDSHPDVVKFWLDYLQENAPGGVGMTSRVFEFECVGDSSNITIPEEEKKRLDQLATSLPPTPYKVVEMANKVAEIMAKNPKDDIQQVTRQVVDEMHRPIIADNLTLKRAKKNKK
;
A
#
# COMPACT_ATOMS: atom_id res chain seq x y z
N MET A 1 -64.58 -27.92 -61.33
CA MET A 1 -64.53 -27.25 -60.01
C MET A 1 -63.85 -25.90 -60.18
N LEU A 2 -64.52 -24.82 -59.74
CA LEU A 2 -63.99 -23.47 -59.40
C LEU A 2 -63.40 -22.64 -60.57
N SER A 3 -64.15 -21.75 -61.22
CA SER A 3 -64.50 -20.34 -60.86
C SER A 3 -63.28 -19.41 -60.75
N ASN A 4 -63.00 -18.55 -61.73
CA ASN A 4 -63.52 -17.18 -61.95
C ASN A 4 -63.08 -16.13 -60.90
N ILE A 5 -62.78 -14.92 -61.41
CA ILE A 5 -62.78 -13.60 -60.74
C ILE A 5 -61.40 -13.02 -60.36
N SER A 6 -60.95 -12.14 -61.28
CA SER A 6 -60.15 -10.94 -60.98
C SER A 6 -60.90 -10.06 -59.97
N LYS A 7 -60.28 -9.81 -58.81
CA LYS A 7 -60.81 -8.89 -57.78
C LYS A 7 -60.05 -7.58 -57.77
N ARG A 8 -60.81 -6.52 -57.99
CA ARG A 8 -60.51 -5.15 -57.55
C ARG A 8 -60.41 -5.08 -56.02
N SER A 9 -59.68 -4.06 -55.57
CA SER A 9 -60.10 -3.05 -54.57
C SER A 9 -59.35 -2.99 -53.22
N LEU A 10 -59.09 -1.72 -52.88
CA LEU A 10 -59.03 -1.06 -51.57
C LEU A 10 -57.76 -1.21 -50.73
N GLY A 11 -57.09 -0.06 -50.55
CA GLY A 11 -55.98 0.09 -49.64
C GLY A 11 -56.42 0.08 -48.18
N PHE A 12 -55.45 -0.17 -47.30
CA PHE A 12 -55.43 0.28 -45.91
C PHE A 12 -53.97 0.27 -45.45
N SER A 13 -53.60 1.27 -44.66
CA SER A 13 -52.24 1.56 -44.19
C SER A 13 -51.59 0.39 -43.45
N ALA A 14 -50.32 0.13 -43.73
CA ALA A 14 -49.47 -0.75 -42.91
C ALA A 14 -48.37 0.09 -42.24
N ASN A 15 -48.76 0.82 -41.19
CA ASN A 15 -47.87 1.05 -40.05
C ASN A 15 -47.76 -0.30 -39.32
N LEU A 16 -46.62 -0.98 -39.41
CA LEU A 16 -46.05 -1.77 -38.30
C LEU A 16 -44.71 -2.39 -38.71
N LEU A 17 -43.70 -2.11 -37.87
CA LEU A 17 -42.46 -2.86 -37.66
C LEU A 17 -41.35 -2.75 -38.72
N LYS A 18 -40.63 -1.62 -38.65
CA LYS A 18 -39.16 -1.63 -38.70
C LYS A 18 -38.59 -0.86 -37.50
N LEU A 19 -38.37 -1.59 -36.40
CA LEU A 19 -37.39 -1.21 -35.40
C LEU A 19 -36.00 -1.33 -36.04
N ALA A 20 -35.47 -0.23 -36.54
CA ALA A 20 -34.07 -0.10 -36.89
C ALA A 20 -33.44 0.93 -35.95
N TYR A 21 -32.50 0.44 -35.19
CA TYR A 21 -31.73 1.09 -34.15
C TYR A 21 -30.90 2.25 -34.75
N ASN A 22 -31.39 3.48 -34.62
CA ASN A 22 -30.59 4.68 -34.87
C ASN A 22 -29.87 5.04 -33.57
N PRO A 23 -28.53 5.05 -33.51
CA PRO A 23 -27.82 5.56 -32.35
C PRO A 23 -28.13 7.04 -32.22
N LEU A 24 -28.85 7.38 -31.15
CA LEU A 24 -29.05 8.75 -30.72
C LEU A 24 -27.69 9.44 -30.70
N LYS A 25 -27.48 10.38 -31.64
CA LYS A 25 -26.58 11.51 -31.42
C LYS A 25 -27.04 12.14 -30.11
N SER A 26 -26.30 11.90 -29.03
CA SER A 26 -26.47 12.66 -27.81
C SER A 26 -26.35 14.14 -28.17
N PRO A 27 -27.25 15.01 -27.68
CA PRO A 27 -27.07 16.44 -27.87
C PRO A 27 -25.71 16.80 -27.25
N ALA A 28 -24.86 17.43 -28.04
CA ALA A 28 -23.63 18.03 -27.54
C ALA A 28 -24.03 19.00 -26.43
N PHE A 29 -23.78 18.61 -25.19
CA PHE A 29 -23.86 19.51 -24.04
C PHE A 29 -22.77 20.55 -24.27
N SER A 30 -23.14 21.68 -24.89
CA SER A 30 -22.32 22.88 -24.85
C SER A 30 -22.06 23.15 -23.37
N ARG A 31 -20.78 23.21 -22.99
CA ARG A 31 -20.36 23.56 -21.63
C ARG A 31 -20.82 24.98 -21.32
N ALA A 32 -22.06 25.11 -20.85
CA ALA A 32 -22.54 26.33 -20.26
C ALA A 32 -21.74 26.54 -18.97
N GLU A 33 -21.01 27.65 -18.90
CA GLU A 33 -20.41 28.11 -17.65
C GLU A 33 -21.53 28.35 -16.64
N LEU A 34 -21.74 27.38 -15.75
CA LEU A 34 -22.63 27.51 -14.62
C LEU A 34 -22.06 28.57 -13.68
N LYS A 35 -22.52 29.82 -13.83
CA LYS A 35 -22.32 30.86 -12.83
C LYS A 35 -22.90 30.36 -11.52
N THR A 36 -22.03 30.05 -10.55
CA THR A 36 -22.43 29.56 -9.24
C THR A 36 -23.15 30.68 -8.49
N VAL A 37 -24.48 30.72 -8.57
CA VAL A 37 -25.29 31.58 -7.69
C VAL A 37 -25.34 30.89 -6.33
N ARG A 38 -24.40 31.24 -5.45
CA ARG A 38 -24.45 30.79 -4.04
C ARG A 38 -25.49 31.64 -3.31
N PHE A 39 -26.54 31.00 -2.81
CA PHE A 39 -27.41 31.59 -1.77
C PHE A 39 -26.55 31.82 -0.52
N ARG A 40 -26.10 33.05 -0.29
CA ARG A 40 -25.46 33.43 0.99
C ARG A 40 -26.54 33.45 2.07
N SER A 41 -26.37 32.71 3.15
CA SER A 41 -27.28 32.82 4.30
C SER A 41 -27.07 34.17 4.98
N THR A 42 -28.09 35.03 4.95
CA THR A 42 -28.08 36.34 5.61
C THR A 42 -27.90 36.24 7.13
N SER A 43 -28.26 35.10 7.72
CA SER A 43 -28.15 34.85 9.16
C SER A 43 -26.69 34.83 9.64
N LYS A 44 -25.74 34.27 8.88
CA LYS A 44 -24.32 34.22 9.29
C LYS A 44 -23.74 35.64 9.42
N GLU A 45 -24.06 36.54 8.48
CA GLU A 45 -23.57 37.92 8.52
C GLU A 45 -24.08 38.71 9.74
N LEU A 46 -25.32 38.45 10.16
CA LEU A 46 -25.90 39.06 11.37
C LEU A 46 -25.23 38.54 12.65
N PHE A 47 -24.99 37.23 12.73
CA PHE A 47 -24.34 36.63 13.89
C PHE A 47 -22.87 37.06 14.03
N VAL A 48 -22.11 37.08 12.93
CA VAL A 48 -20.70 37.56 12.92
C VAL A 48 -20.60 39.02 13.36
N LYS A 49 -21.55 39.87 12.95
CA LYS A 49 -21.62 41.27 13.44
C LYS A 49 -21.92 41.39 14.93
N SER A 50 -22.73 40.47 15.49
CA SER A 50 -23.14 40.53 16.89
C SER A 50 -22.13 39.92 17.87
N LEU A 51 -21.43 38.86 17.46
CA LEU A 51 -20.62 38.01 18.36
C LEU A 51 -19.12 38.15 18.11
N GLY A 52 -18.70 38.87 17.07
CA GLY A 52 -17.30 39.05 16.70
C GLY A 52 -16.75 37.88 15.87
N SER A 53 -15.75 38.17 15.04
CA SER A 53 -15.14 37.22 14.10
C SER A 53 -14.30 36.11 14.75
N SER A 54 -14.06 36.19 16.06
CA SER A 54 -13.19 35.26 16.78
C SER A 54 -13.89 33.97 17.26
N ILE A 55 -15.22 33.89 17.15
CA ILE A 55 -16.01 32.73 17.61
C ILE A 55 -16.27 31.73 16.47
N PHE A 56 -16.23 32.20 15.22
CA PHE A 56 -16.47 31.37 14.05
C PHE A 56 -15.15 31.23 13.29
N ASP A 57 -14.50 30.08 13.41
CA ASP A 57 -13.42 29.71 12.49
C ASP A 57 -14.00 29.73 11.07
N ASP A 58 -13.42 30.52 10.18
CA ASP A 58 -13.79 30.53 8.77
C ASP A 58 -13.54 29.12 8.23
N GLU A 59 -14.63 28.39 7.97
CA GLU A 59 -14.59 27.07 7.36
C GLU A 59 -13.82 27.20 6.04
N ALA A 60 -12.56 26.71 6.02
CA ALA A 60 -11.68 26.87 4.89
C ALA A 60 -12.39 26.30 3.64
N VAL A 61 -12.71 27.18 2.70
CA VAL A 61 -13.42 26.80 1.47
C VAL A 61 -12.46 25.99 0.61
N VAL A 62 -12.49 24.67 0.79
CA VAL A 62 -11.73 23.74 -0.04
C VAL A 62 -12.24 23.89 -1.49
N PRO A 63 -11.36 24.14 -2.47
CA PRO A 63 -11.76 24.19 -3.88
C PRO A 63 -12.45 22.88 -4.28
N LEU A 64 -13.61 22.99 -4.94
CA LEU A 64 -14.39 21.83 -5.40
C LEU A 64 -13.54 20.84 -6.23
N GLU A 65 -12.58 21.37 -7.00
CA GLU A 65 -11.68 20.59 -7.85
C GLU A 65 -10.85 19.57 -7.05
N SER A 66 -10.34 19.94 -5.88
CA SER A 66 -9.57 19.01 -5.02
C SER A 66 -10.43 17.93 -4.37
N ILE A 67 -11.72 18.20 -4.16
CA ILE A 67 -12.68 17.24 -3.62
C ILE A 67 -13.01 16.20 -4.70
N ASP A 68 -13.24 16.66 -5.93
CA ASP A 68 -13.61 15.82 -7.05
C ASP A 68 -12.52 14.79 -7.41
N GLU A 69 -11.23 15.12 -7.28
CA GLU A 69 -10.13 14.18 -7.58
C GLU A 69 -10.13 12.93 -6.69
N VAL A 70 -10.58 13.05 -5.43
CA VAL A 70 -10.67 11.92 -4.51
C VAL A 70 -11.76 10.93 -4.93
N PHE A 71 -12.89 11.46 -5.43
CA PHE A 71 -14.05 10.66 -5.85
C PHE A 71 -13.95 10.17 -7.30
N GLN A 72 -13.05 10.73 -8.08
CA GLN A 72 -12.77 10.28 -9.43
C GLN A 72 -12.05 8.92 -9.45
N SER A 73 -12.14 8.27 -10.61
CA SER A 73 -11.35 7.09 -10.91
C SER A 73 -9.85 7.43 -10.89
N PRO A 74 -8.99 6.48 -10.49
CA PRO A 74 -7.56 6.73 -10.37
C PRO A 74 -6.98 7.08 -11.74
N LYS A 75 -6.33 8.24 -11.82
CA LYS A 75 -5.60 8.68 -13.01
C LYS A 75 -4.41 7.74 -13.24
N LYS A 76 -4.06 7.53 -14.52
CA LYS A 76 -2.97 6.64 -14.92
C LYS A 76 -1.95 7.41 -15.75
N ILE A 77 -0.70 7.00 -15.63
CA ILE A 77 0.43 7.51 -16.41
C ILE A 77 0.82 6.42 -17.39
N GLU A 78 1.02 6.80 -18.65
CA GLU A 78 1.47 5.86 -19.68
C GLU A 78 2.95 5.51 -19.47
N PRO A 79 3.32 4.22 -19.53
CA PRO A 79 4.72 3.80 -19.41
C PRO A 79 5.54 4.22 -20.63
N THR A 80 6.84 4.44 -20.43
CA THR A 80 7.76 4.85 -21.51
C THR A 80 8.26 3.63 -22.29
N GLU A 81 8.77 2.63 -21.58
CA GLU A 81 9.36 1.41 -22.15
C GLU A 81 8.51 0.17 -21.81
N GLY A 82 7.73 0.25 -20.74
CA GLY A 82 6.83 -0.80 -20.31
C GLY A 82 7.51 -1.94 -19.55
N ILE A 83 8.74 -1.72 -19.07
CA ILE A 83 9.52 -2.67 -18.29
C ILE A 83 8.91 -2.79 -16.91
N LYS A 84 8.75 -4.03 -16.45
CA LYS A 84 8.10 -4.34 -15.19
C LYS A 84 9.09 -4.30 -14.03
N VAL A 85 8.79 -3.48 -13.03
CA VAL A 85 9.66 -3.30 -11.85
C VAL A 85 9.03 -3.92 -10.60
N CYS A 86 7.70 -3.87 -10.44
CA CYS A 86 7.06 -4.44 -9.26
C CYS A 86 5.71 -5.09 -9.59
N GLU A 87 5.44 -6.25 -9.00
CA GLU A 87 4.09 -6.82 -8.86
C GLU A 87 3.65 -6.75 -7.41
N VAL A 88 2.46 -6.22 -7.17
CA VAL A 88 1.82 -6.33 -5.86
C VAL A 88 0.54 -7.13 -6.00
N LYS A 89 0.41 -8.20 -5.23
CA LYS A 89 -0.78 -9.04 -5.13
C LYS A 89 -1.47 -8.78 -3.80
N PHE A 90 -2.72 -8.31 -3.88
CA PHE A 90 -3.60 -8.21 -2.72
C PHE A 90 -4.52 -9.42 -2.66
N ARG A 91 -4.71 -9.96 -1.46
CA ARG A 91 -5.55 -11.13 -1.18
C ARG A 91 -6.49 -10.81 -0.04
N SER A 92 -7.79 -11.06 -0.21
CA SER A 92 -8.77 -10.90 0.86
C SER A 92 -9.93 -11.87 0.70
N TYR A 93 -10.66 -12.11 1.79
CA TYR A 93 -11.91 -12.87 1.76
C TYR A 93 -13.12 -12.02 1.34
N GLY A 94 -13.02 -10.70 1.43
CA GLY A 94 -14.05 -9.74 1.00
C GLY A 94 -13.59 -8.86 -0.16
N THR A 95 -14.51 -8.44 -1.02
CA THR A 95 -14.18 -7.63 -2.22
C THR A 95 -14.11 -6.14 -1.95
N GLN A 96 -14.92 -5.61 -1.04
CA GLN A 96 -15.07 -4.17 -0.80
C GLN A 96 -13.76 -3.54 -0.33
N LYS A 97 -13.20 -4.06 0.78
CA LYS A 97 -11.90 -3.61 1.32
C LYS A 97 -10.76 -3.81 0.33
N LEU A 98 -10.80 -4.92 -0.40
CA LEU A 98 -9.79 -5.27 -1.40
C LEU A 98 -9.76 -4.28 -2.57
N ASN A 99 -10.93 -3.95 -3.12
CA ASN A 99 -11.04 -2.99 -4.21
C ASN A 99 -10.71 -1.57 -3.75
N PHE A 100 -11.16 -1.19 -2.55
CA PHE A 100 -10.82 0.11 -1.93
C PHE A 100 -9.31 0.27 -1.79
N PHE A 101 -8.62 -0.75 -1.25
CA PHE A 101 -7.17 -0.69 -1.08
C PHE A 101 -6.41 -0.69 -2.42
N ALA A 102 -6.91 -1.42 -3.42
CA ALA A 102 -6.33 -1.40 -4.77
C ALA A 102 -6.50 -0.04 -5.47
N ASP A 103 -7.59 0.69 -5.19
CA ASP A 103 -7.77 2.07 -5.67
C ASP A 103 -6.83 3.05 -4.97
N PHE A 104 -6.75 2.96 -3.64
CA PHE A 104 -5.81 3.74 -2.83
C PHE A 104 -4.35 3.55 -3.30
N ALA A 105 -3.95 2.31 -3.57
CA ALA A 105 -2.61 2.00 -4.04
C ALA A 105 -2.31 2.60 -5.44
N GLN A 106 -3.30 2.64 -6.34
CA GLN A 106 -3.16 3.31 -7.64
C GLN A 106 -3.03 4.83 -7.47
N LYS A 107 -3.82 5.45 -6.59
CA LYS A 107 -3.73 6.89 -6.29
C LYS A 107 -2.37 7.26 -5.70
N ALA A 108 -1.85 6.46 -4.77
CA ALA A 108 -0.51 6.65 -4.21
C ALA A 108 0.59 6.51 -5.27
N ALA A 109 0.45 5.56 -6.21
CA ALA A 109 1.39 5.41 -7.31
C ALA A 109 1.35 6.61 -8.28
N TYR A 110 0.15 7.12 -8.58
CA TYR A 110 -0.03 8.31 -9.40
C TYR A 110 0.61 9.55 -8.76
N ALA A 111 0.45 9.74 -7.44
CA ALA A 111 1.09 10.83 -6.71
C ALA A 111 2.63 10.80 -6.77
N LEU A 112 3.21 9.60 -6.88
CA LEU A 112 4.65 9.39 -7.06
C LEU A 112 5.10 9.38 -8.53
N ASN A 113 4.21 9.75 -9.46
CA ASN A 113 4.44 9.73 -10.91
C ASN A 113 4.86 8.37 -11.47
N MET A 114 4.43 7.27 -10.84
CA MET A 114 4.75 5.92 -11.30
C MET A 114 3.68 5.39 -12.26
N PRO A 115 4.05 4.86 -13.44
CA PRO A 115 3.10 4.25 -14.35
C PRO A 115 2.62 2.91 -13.78
N CYS A 116 1.40 2.94 -13.24
CA CYS A 116 0.73 1.80 -12.66
C CYS A 116 -0.28 1.22 -13.65
N SER A 117 -0.26 -0.10 -13.81
CA SER A 117 -1.36 -0.83 -14.45
C SER A 117 -2.66 -0.59 -13.70
N GLY A 118 -3.79 -0.70 -14.39
CA GLY A 118 -5.07 -0.79 -13.71
C GLY A 118 -5.17 -2.02 -12.79
N MET A 119 -6.20 -2.03 -11.95
CA MET A 119 -6.55 -3.19 -11.12
C MET A 119 -6.81 -4.44 -11.97
N ILE A 120 -5.90 -5.41 -11.91
CA ILE A 120 -6.07 -6.71 -12.57
C ILE A 120 -6.75 -7.65 -11.58
N SER A 121 -7.96 -8.11 -11.91
CA SER A 121 -8.64 -9.15 -11.13
C SER A 121 -8.12 -10.52 -11.55
N LEU A 122 -7.43 -11.20 -10.64
CA LEU A 122 -7.03 -12.59 -10.84
C LEU A 122 -8.15 -13.54 -10.46
N GLU A 123 -8.04 -14.78 -10.91
CA GLU A 123 -8.98 -15.83 -10.56
C GLU A 123 -9.05 -16.02 -9.03
N ARG A 124 -10.28 -16.21 -8.55
CA ARG A 124 -10.58 -16.44 -7.14
C ARG A 124 -10.36 -17.90 -6.77
N LYS A 125 -9.72 -18.14 -5.63
CA LYS A 125 -9.62 -19.50 -5.08
C LYS A 125 -10.83 -19.79 -4.21
N ILE A 126 -11.52 -20.90 -4.47
CA ILE A 126 -12.66 -21.37 -3.67
C ILE A 126 -12.25 -22.68 -2.99
N SER A 127 -12.16 -22.67 -1.66
CA SER A 127 -11.97 -23.87 -0.86
C SER A 127 -13.30 -24.27 -0.25
N ARG A 128 -13.74 -25.52 -0.43
CA ARG A 128 -15.00 -26.04 0.13
C ARG A 128 -14.71 -27.16 1.12
N TRP A 129 -15.46 -27.19 2.22
CA TRP A 129 -15.41 -28.29 3.20
C TRP A 129 -16.83 -28.72 3.55
N ASN A 130 -17.02 -30.02 3.72
CA ASN A 130 -18.26 -30.57 4.24
C ASN A 130 -18.09 -30.85 5.74
N THR A 131 -19.13 -30.60 6.51
CA THR A 131 -19.15 -30.89 7.94
C THR A 131 -20.51 -31.42 8.33
N LEU A 132 -20.56 -32.32 9.30
CA LEU A 132 -21.83 -32.78 9.86
C LEU A 132 -22.50 -31.62 10.60
N LYS A 133 -23.79 -31.43 10.38
CA LYS A 133 -24.58 -30.44 11.14
C LYS A 133 -24.75 -30.86 12.60
N SER A 134 -24.81 -32.17 12.84
CA SER A 134 -24.92 -32.77 14.17
C SER A 134 -23.53 -33.13 14.71
N PRO A 135 -23.29 -33.02 16.03
CA PRO A 135 -22.07 -33.54 16.64
C PRO A 135 -21.90 -35.06 16.47
N PHE A 136 -22.99 -35.83 16.29
CA PHE A 136 -22.92 -37.29 16.18
C PHE A 136 -24.03 -37.93 15.31
N ILE A 137 -23.78 -39.16 14.81
CA ILE A 137 -24.64 -40.11 14.05
C ILE A 137 -25.24 -39.61 12.72
N TYR A 138 -25.75 -38.39 12.61
CA TYR A 138 -26.57 -37.95 11.47
C TYR A 138 -25.73 -37.57 10.22
N LYS A 139 -25.19 -38.57 9.51
CA LYS A 139 -24.34 -38.39 8.31
C LYS A 139 -25.06 -37.75 7.13
N THR A 140 -26.35 -38.02 6.93
CA THR A 140 -27.14 -37.45 5.83
C THR A 140 -27.29 -35.93 5.94
N ALA A 141 -27.24 -35.40 7.17
CA ALA A 141 -27.30 -33.97 7.44
C ALA A 141 -25.91 -33.32 7.36
N MET A 142 -25.35 -33.24 6.15
CA MET A 142 -24.11 -32.49 5.88
C MET A 142 -24.38 -31.03 5.54
N GLU A 143 -23.47 -30.15 5.91
CA GLU A 143 -23.40 -28.74 5.50
C GLU A 143 -22.12 -28.50 4.70
N ILE A 144 -22.23 -27.70 3.63
CA ILE A 144 -21.10 -27.30 2.80
C ILE A 144 -20.75 -25.87 3.14
N PHE A 145 -19.53 -25.66 3.58
CA PHE A 145 -18.96 -24.35 3.79
C PHE A 145 -17.96 -24.01 2.68
N GLU A 146 -17.77 -22.71 2.43
CA GLU A 146 -16.78 -22.25 1.49
C GLU A 146 -15.97 -21.06 2.02
N ARG A 147 -14.68 -21.04 1.64
CA ARG A 147 -13.81 -19.87 1.78
C ARG A 147 -13.47 -19.36 0.41
N ARG A 148 -13.74 -18.07 0.22
CA ARG A 148 -13.61 -17.35 -1.04
C ARG A 148 -12.40 -16.42 -0.96
N THR A 149 -11.26 -16.77 -1.57
CA THR A 149 -10.10 -15.87 -1.62
C THR A 149 -10.11 -15.08 -2.93
N HIS A 150 -10.36 -13.79 -2.83
CA HIS A 150 -10.28 -12.85 -3.93
C HIS A 150 -8.87 -12.28 -4.04
N THR A 151 -8.38 -12.16 -5.27
CA THR A 151 -7.03 -11.64 -5.54
C THR A 151 -7.12 -10.47 -6.51
N ARG A 152 -6.36 -9.41 -6.23
CA ARG A 152 -6.09 -8.30 -7.14
C ARG A 152 -4.59 -8.19 -7.35
N MET A 153 -4.18 -7.80 -8.55
CA MET A 153 -2.79 -7.53 -8.87
C MET A 153 -2.68 -6.10 -9.39
N LEU A 154 -1.67 -5.39 -8.91
CA LEU A 154 -1.15 -4.17 -9.52
C LEU A 154 0.26 -4.45 -10.04
N VAL A 155 0.59 -3.83 -11.16
CA VAL A 155 1.90 -3.93 -11.79
C VAL A 155 2.41 -2.52 -12.01
N ILE A 156 3.57 -2.21 -11.43
CA ILE A 156 4.29 -0.96 -11.67
C ILE A 156 5.35 -1.20 -12.74
N LYS A 157 5.47 -0.22 -13.62
CA LYS A 157 6.44 -0.19 -14.71
C LYS A 157 7.38 1.00 -14.57
N ASP A 158 8.53 0.95 -15.23
CA ASP A 158 9.44 2.08 -15.48
C ASP A 158 9.66 3.03 -14.28
N SER A 159 9.82 2.49 -13.07
CA SER A 159 9.94 3.28 -11.83
C SER A 159 11.25 2.96 -11.12
N HIS A 160 11.84 3.96 -10.47
CA HIS A 160 13.08 3.78 -9.72
C HIS A 160 12.85 2.87 -8.49
N PRO A 161 13.75 1.93 -8.16
CA PRO A 161 13.57 0.96 -7.07
C PRO A 161 13.32 1.63 -5.70
N ASP A 162 14.01 2.74 -5.39
CA ASP A 162 13.80 3.46 -4.12
C ASP A 162 12.39 4.04 -3.99
N VAL A 163 11.81 4.54 -5.08
CA VAL A 163 10.44 5.08 -5.09
C VAL A 163 9.43 3.96 -4.91
N VAL A 164 9.68 2.81 -5.55
CA VAL A 164 8.87 1.59 -5.37
C VAL A 164 8.93 1.11 -3.92
N LYS A 165 10.11 1.11 -3.30
CA LYS A 165 10.29 0.73 -1.89
C LYS A 165 9.51 1.66 -0.97
N PHE A 166 9.68 2.98 -1.13
CA PHE A 166 8.93 3.98 -0.38
C PHE A 166 7.40 3.80 -0.53
N TRP A 167 6.93 3.52 -1.75
CA TRP A 167 5.52 3.25 -2.00
C TRP A 167 5.04 1.96 -1.30
N LEU A 168 5.83 0.88 -1.32
CA LEU A 168 5.50 -0.36 -0.62
C LEU A 168 5.43 -0.16 0.90
N ASP A 169 6.37 0.60 1.47
CA ASP A 169 6.37 0.96 2.89
C ASP A 169 5.11 1.77 3.24
N TYR A 170 4.76 2.76 2.42
CA TYR A 170 3.54 3.55 2.56
C TYR A 170 2.26 2.70 2.51
N LEU A 171 2.22 1.70 1.61
CA LEU A 171 1.10 0.75 1.56
C LEU A 171 1.02 -0.13 2.80
N GLN A 172 2.17 -0.57 3.32
CA GLN A 172 2.22 -1.42 4.50
C GLN A 172 1.70 -0.69 5.74
N GLU A 173 2.06 0.58 5.92
CA GLU A 173 1.59 1.42 7.04
C GLU A 173 0.07 1.67 6.98
N ASN A 174 -0.49 1.78 5.77
CA ASN A 174 -1.90 2.11 5.56
C ASN A 174 -2.78 0.89 5.21
N ALA A 175 -2.29 -0.34 5.43
CA ALA A 175 -3.01 -1.54 5.04
C ALA A 175 -4.28 -1.76 5.90
N PRO A 176 -5.48 -1.88 5.29
CA PRO A 176 -6.71 -2.12 6.03
C PRO A 176 -6.78 -3.57 6.54
N GLY A 177 -7.40 -3.74 7.71
CA GLY A 177 -7.60 -5.06 8.30
C GLY A 177 -8.36 -6.02 7.39
N GLY A 178 -7.77 -7.19 7.14
CA GLY A 178 -8.32 -8.26 6.30
C GLY A 178 -7.83 -8.27 4.85
N VAL A 179 -6.85 -7.44 4.49
CA VAL A 179 -6.15 -7.50 3.20
C VAL A 179 -4.71 -7.96 3.43
N GLY A 180 -4.33 -9.07 2.80
CA GLY A 180 -2.94 -9.54 2.75
C GLY A 180 -2.25 -9.02 1.49
N MET A 181 -1.01 -8.55 1.63
CA MET A 181 -0.19 -8.03 0.54
C MET A 181 1.00 -8.95 0.28
N THR A 182 1.36 -9.12 -0.99
CA THR A 182 2.60 -9.81 -1.39
C THR A 182 3.19 -9.08 -2.57
N SER A 183 4.39 -8.53 -2.40
CA SER A 183 5.14 -7.85 -3.44
C SER A 183 6.20 -8.77 -4.06
N ARG A 184 6.49 -8.55 -5.33
CA ARG A 184 7.66 -9.06 -6.04
C ARG A 184 8.32 -7.86 -6.71
N VAL A 185 9.55 -7.56 -6.32
CA VAL A 185 10.35 -6.48 -6.91
C VAL A 185 11.35 -7.12 -7.87
N PHE A 186 11.51 -6.50 -9.03
CA PHE A 186 12.44 -6.90 -10.08
C PHE A 186 13.52 -5.82 -10.16
N GLU A 187 14.77 -6.22 -9.92
CA GLU A 187 15.94 -5.37 -10.01
C GLU A 187 16.84 -5.91 -11.14
N PHE A 188 17.40 -4.99 -11.92
CA PHE A 188 18.29 -5.33 -13.02
C PHE A 188 19.72 -5.02 -12.59
N GLU A 189 20.54 -6.07 -12.53
CA GLU A 189 21.95 -5.97 -12.20
C GLU A 189 22.80 -6.49 -13.37
N CYS A 190 24.03 -6.00 -13.47
CA CYS A 190 24.97 -6.50 -14.45
C CYS A 190 25.50 -7.88 -14.04
N VAL A 191 25.77 -8.74 -15.03
CA VAL A 191 26.37 -10.05 -14.77
C VAL A 191 27.82 -9.86 -14.31
N GLY A 192 28.14 -10.31 -13.09
CA GLY A 192 29.49 -10.24 -12.52
C GLY A 192 29.74 -9.13 -11.49
N ASP A 193 28.72 -8.39 -11.06
CA ASP A 193 28.84 -7.23 -10.18
C ASP A 193 29.10 -7.53 -8.68
N SER A 194 29.44 -8.78 -8.32
CA SER A 194 29.58 -9.19 -6.91
C SER A 194 30.63 -8.38 -6.12
N SER A 195 31.64 -7.84 -6.80
CA SER A 195 32.68 -6.99 -6.20
C SER A 195 32.27 -5.52 -6.02
N ASN A 196 31.25 -5.05 -6.75
CA ASN A 196 30.85 -3.64 -6.77
C ASN A 196 29.71 -3.33 -5.78
N ILE A 197 29.15 -4.35 -5.12
CA ILE A 197 28.13 -4.19 -4.08
C ILE A 197 28.77 -3.55 -2.84
N THR A 198 28.86 -2.22 -2.85
CA THR A 198 29.32 -1.45 -1.70
C THR A 198 28.10 -1.07 -0.87
N ILE A 199 28.03 -1.58 0.36
CA ILE A 199 26.98 -1.18 1.30
C ILE A 199 27.15 0.32 1.60
N PRO A 200 26.09 1.14 1.46
CA PRO A 200 26.17 2.57 1.78
C PRO A 200 26.57 2.78 3.24
N GLU A 201 27.35 3.83 3.52
CA GLU A 201 27.91 4.09 4.84
C GLU A 201 26.84 4.24 5.93
N GLU A 202 25.67 4.79 5.57
CA GLU A 202 24.54 4.93 6.48
C GLU A 202 23.99 3.58 6.94
N GLU A 203 23.87 2.64 6.01
CA GLU A 203 23.36 1.30 6.31
C GLU A 203 24.40 0.50 7.12
N LYS A 204 25.70 0.67 6.84
CA LYS A 204 26.77 0.14 7.70
C LYS A 204 26.64 0.66 9.13
N LYS A 205 26.46 1.97 9.33
CA LYS A 205 26.25 2.57 10.66
C LYS A 205 25.00 2.01 11.36
N ARG A 206 23.90 1.80 10.63
CA ARG A 206 22.68 1.17 11.17
C ARG A 206 22.92 -0.29 11.57
N LEU A 207 23.60 -1.06 10.72
CA LEU A 207 23.95 -2.45 11.00
C LEU A 207 24.87 -2.54 12.22
N ASP A 208 25.84 -1.64 12.35
CA ASP A 208 26.71 -1.55 13.52
C ASP A 208 25.89 -1.25 14.78
N GLN A 209 24.97 -0.28 14.73
CA GLN A 209 24.05 0.03 15.84
C GLN A 209 23.16 -1.16 16.22
N LEU A 210 22.62 -1.87 15.22
CA LEU A 210 21.79 -3.06 15.44
C LEU A 210 22.60 -4.21 16.04
N ALA A 211 23.78 -4.53 15.48
CA ALA A 211 24.70 -5.55 15.97
C ALA A 211 25.14 -5.28 17.42
N THR A 212 25.21 -4.00 17.76
CA THR A 212 25.53 -3.49 19.08
C THR A 212 24.38 -3.64 20.09
N SER A 213 23.12 -3.57 19.62
CA SER A 213 21.93 -3.76 20.46
C SER A 213 21.54 -5.23 20.68
N LEU A 214 21.94 -6.10 19.77
CA LEU A 214 21.66 -7.53 19.81
C LEU A 214 22.56 -8.23 20.83
N PRO A 215 22.13 -9.33 21.46
CA PRO A 215 23.01 -10.15 22.30
C PRO A 215 24.17 -10.73 21.46
N PRO A 216 25.30 -11.10 22.10
CA PRO A 216 26.46 -11.57 21.38
C PRO A 216 26.16 -12.92 20.73
N THR A 217 26.59 -13.09 19.49
CA THR A 217 26.44 -14.37 18.79
C THR A 217 27.28 -15.47 19.46
N PRO A 218 26.90 -16.75 19.34
CA PRO A 218 27.65 -17.85 19.94
C PRO A 218 29.14 -17.86 19.57
N TYR A 219 29.46 -17.55 18.31
CA TYR A 219 30.85 -17.42 17.84
C TYR A 219 31.62 -16.32 18.59
N LYS A 220 31.02 -15.13 18.72
CA LYS A 220 31.62 -14.00 19.43
C LYS A 220 31.83 -14.29 20.91
N VAL A 221 30.95 -15.08 21.53
CA VAL A 221 31.11 -15.55 22.92
C VAL A 221 32.33 -16.47 23.07
N VAL A 222 32.57 -17.36 22.10
CA VAL A 222 33.77 -18.22 22.09
C VAL A 222 35.04 -17.38 21.93
N GLU A 223 35.04 -16.38 21.04
CA GLU A 223 36.17 -15.46 20.90
C GLU A 223 36.45 -14.69 22.19
N MET A 224 35.41 -14.19 22.86
CA MET A 224 35.54 -13.53 24.16
C MET A 224 36.14 -14.47 25.20
N ALA A 225 35.69 -15.73 25.26
CA ALA A 225 36.23 -16.72 26.19
C ALA A 225 37.72 -17.03 25.93
N ASN A 226 38.11 -17.18 24.66
CA ASN A 226 39.50 -17.41 24.27
C ASN A 226 40.39 -16.22 24.67
N LYS A 227 39.91 -14.99 24.44
CA LYS A 227 40.64 -13.77 24.83
C LYS A 227 40.79 -13.64 26.34
N VAL A 228 39.75 -13.98 27.11
CA VAL A 228 39.85 -14.06 28.58
C VAL A 228 40.90 -15.09 29.00
N ALA A 229 40.89 -16.28 28.39
CA ALA A 229 41.88 -17.33 28.68
C ALA A 229 43.31 -16.88 28.37
N GLU A 230 43.54 -16.17 27.27
CA GLU A 230 44.85 -15.60 26.93
C GLU A 230 45.33 -14.54 27.94
N ILE A 231 44.44 -13.67 28.40
CA ILE A 231 44.78 -12.63 29.41
C ILE A 231 45.14 -13.30 30.74
N MET A 232 44.35 -14.30 31.16
CA MET A 232 44.60 -15.05 32.39
C MET A 232 45.88 -15.89 32.31
N ALA A 233 46.24 -16.40 31.13
CA ALA A 233 47.49 -17.13 30.92
C ALA A 233 48.72 -16.21 31.09
N LYS A 234 48.61 -14.93 30.71
CA LYS A 234 49.67 -13.93 30.91
C LYS A 234 49.75 -13.50 32.37
N ASN A 235 48.60 -13.28 33.02
CA ASN A 235 48.51 -12.85 34.42
C ASN A 235 47.61 -13.81 35.23
N PRO A 236 48.18 -14.86 35.83
CA PRO A 236 47.38 -15.89 36.51
C PRO A 236 46.77 -15.46 37.86
N LYS A 237 47.10 -14.26 38.36
CA LYS A 237 46.63 -13.74 39.65
C LYS A 237 45.43 -12.78 39.55
N ASP A 238 45.07 -12.35 38.35
CA ASP A 238 44.00 -11.39 38.14
C ASP A 238 42.61 -12.04 38.37
N ASP A 239 41.61 -11.27 38.79
CA ASP A 239 40.25 -11.77 39.03
C ASP A 239 39.50 -12.03 37.72
N ILE A 240 39.09 -13.29 37.51
CA ILE A 240 38.43 -13.74 36.27
C ILE A 240 37.14 -12.95 35.98
N GLN A 241 36.41 -12.52 37.00
CA GLN A 241 35.17 -11.75 36.81
C GLN A 241 35.45 -10.34 36.28
N GLN A 242 36.53 -9.70 36.76
CA GLN A 242 36.95 -8.38 36.30
C GLN A 242 37.48 -8.43 34.87
N VAL A 243 38.30 -9.43 34.55
CA VAL A 243 38.82 -9.65 33.20
C VAL A 243 37.69 -9.96 32.21
N THR A 244 36.73 -10.80 32.60
CA THR A 244 35.58 -11.11 31.75
C THR A 244 34.74 -9.86 31.47
N ARG A 245 34.48 -9.03 32.48
CA ARG A 245 33.77 -7.75 32.30
C ARG A 245 34.52 -6.81 31.37
N GLN A 246 35.84 -6.71 31.50
CA GLN A 246 36.68 -5.90 30.61
C GLN A 246 36.62 -6.39 29.16
N VAL A 247 36.72 -7.70 28.92
CA VAL A 247 36.65 -8.28 27.57
C VAL A 247 35.26 -8.10 26.95
N VAL A 248 34.20 -8.27 27.72
CA VAL A 248 32.82 -8.02 27.26
C VAL A 248 32.61 -6.54 26.93
N ASP A 249 33.11 -5.63 27.79
CA ASP A 249 33.03 -4.19 27.56
C ASP A 249 33.84 -3.75 26.33
N GLU A 250 34.96 -4.41 26.04
CA GLU A 250 35.81 -4.12 24.87
C GLU A 250 35.19 -4.67 23.57
N MET A 251 34.66 -5.89 23.59
CA MET A 251 34.24 -6.61 22.37
C MET A 251 32.78 -6.39 22.00
N HIS A 252 31.91 -6.10 22.96
CA HIS A 252 30.46 -6.17 22.75
C HIS A 252 29.66 -4.94 23.20
N ARG A 253 30.25 -4.02 23.96
CA ARG A 253 29.47 -2.98 24.62
C ARG A 253 28.73 -2.07 23.64
N PRO A 254 27.46 -1.74 23.95
CA PRO A 254 26.75 -0.72 23.20
C PRO A 254 27.26 0.68 23.42
N ILE A 255 27.55 1.38 22.30
CA ILE A 255 27.79 2.82 22.25
C ILE A 255 26.49 3.54 22.64
N ILE A 256 26.15 3.51 23.92
CA ILE A 256 25.03 4.25 24.51
C ILE A 256 25.52 5.19 25.63
N ALA A 257 26.78 5.09 26.08
CA ALA A 257 27.24 5.82 27.26
C ALA A 257 28.04 7.11 27.04
N ASP A 258 28.56 7.43 25.84
CA ASP A 258 29.52 8.56 25.73
C ASP A 258 28.89 9.93 25.39
N ASN A 259 27.61 9.96 24.99
CA ASN A 259 26.90 11.22 24.74
C ASN A 259 26.41 11.93 26.01
N LEU A 260 26.43 11.27 27.17
CA LEU A 260 26.08 11.84 28.48
C LEU A 260 27.30 12.37 29.25
N THR A 261 28.47 11.75 29.09
CA THR A 261 29.74 12.17 29.70
C THR A 261 30.27 13.46 29.10
N LEU A 262 30.15 13.65 27.78
CA LEU A 262 30.56 14.91 27.12
C LEU A 262 29.68 16.11 27.50
N LYS A 263 28.38 15.91 27.78
CA LYS A 263 27.48 16.97 28.26
C LYS A 263 27.74 17.37 29.71
N ARG A 264 28.14 16.42 30.57
CA ARG A 264 28.57 16.72 31.95
C ARG A 264 29.93 17.42 31.99
N ALA A 265 30.88 17.04 31.14
CA ALA A 265 32.20 17.67 31.06
C ALA A 265 32.15 19.15 30.59
N LYS A 266 31.17 19.53 29.76
CA LYS A 266 30.97 20.93 29.35
C LYS A 266 30.26 21.80 30.40
N LYS A 267 29.51 21.20 31.34
CA LYS A 267 28.77 21.95 32.37
C LYS A 267 29.65 22.37 33.56
N ASN A 268 30.76 21.68 33.79
CA ASN A 268 31.70 21.97 34.88
C ASN A 268 32.87 22.90 34.47
N LYS A 269 32.73 23.61 33.34
CA LYS A 269 33.74 24.55 32.81
C LYS A 269 33.22 26.00 32.72
N LYS A 270 32.27 26.36 33.57
CA LYS A 270 31.84 27.74 33.83
C LYS A 270 31.90 28.02 35.31
#